data_AF-A0A9W8W930-F1
#
_entry.id   AF-A0A9W8W930-F1
#
_cell.length_a   1.000
_cell.length_b   1.000
_cell.length_c   1.000
_cell.angle_alpha   90.00
_cell.angle_beta   90.00
_cell.angle_gamma   90.00
#
_symmetry.space_group_name_H-M   'P 1'
#
loop_
_entity.id
_entity.type
_entity.pdbx_description
1 polymer ?
#
loop_
_entity_poly.entity_id
_entity_poly.type
_entity_poly.pdbx_seq_one_letter_code
_entity_poly.pdbx_strand_id
1 'polypeptide(L)'
;MTETKVALSMITKAGVPNNKIFVGESSYGRSFRMAKDGCSDAMCEFTGSRTKSNAKPGRCTKEAGYIANAEITEILNGHGSFKDFYDKDSQSNVLLYGGDYVSYMTPETKKSRRAVWRNLNFAGSIDWAVDLQEFLDGSSTDEYPDDYEYFIDTNLYGECNSVYSSLDQLQGAIYGAPPHCVDKYIVDVEIATMERALKKYRELVDSGYDDKFKIYERYVGQQVPDQLDTFMASGKADDYFHCTETKDVTCCSSCTYVFCREDCDNSKDCESGVRAVNIKCPTTLVHGSEGLSLSEKIPNATYSLVDSKGFWHDLAEEYGIDKSWVKFGDKHVRTNNGCQYAGKDIKDCIKKNDNWWYNYPIRGDVQVPNPKELIGKSYDESKDLLDRLKIMRDNADYDEFMQWPDLLDAASLPALTIEAAVASMDTIIETAKEIKKAEREEMIVGFVTGFLFFIPVVGEGIAAGMSSLRSILLLAGVAGEAGLMVYSIVEDPNSAFMAVFGFLAGAGVGRSGYEKAAKSRRSMSAGEVKKLGPVNKDLDRIENFRGGSCKLDY
;
A
#
# COMPACT_ATOMS: atom_id res chain seq x y z
N MET A 1 -42.85 2.01 20.86
CA MET A 1 -41.40 2.06 20.62
C MET A 1 -40.85 0.82 19.88
N THR A 2 -41.58 -0.30 19.87
CA THR A 2 -41.15 -1.57 19.27
C THR A 2 -40.75 -1.44 17.80
N GLU A 3 -41.59 -0.87 16.93
CA GLU A 3 -41.32 -0.78 15.49
C GLU A 3 -40.06 0.03 15.16
N THR A 4 -39.83 1.15 15.86
CA THR A 4 -38.61 1.95 15.68
C THR A 4 -37.36 1.15 16.04
N LYS A 5 -37.39 0.38 17.14
CA LYS A 5 -36.27 -0.49 17.52
C LYS A 5 -36.05 -1.63 16.53
N VAL A 6 -37.12 -2.20 15.97
CA VAL A 6 -37.02 -3.23 14.92
C VAL A 6 -36.39 -2.65 13.66
N ALA A 7 -36.81 -1.47 13.22
CA ALA A 7 -36.20 -0.78 12.08
C ALA A 7 -34.71 -0.52 12.27
N LEU A 8 -34.32 -0.02 13.44
CA LEU A 8 -32.91 0.18 13.77
C LEU A 8 -32.14 -1.14 13.81
N SER A 9 -32.72 -2.21 14.34
CA SER A 9 -32.12 -3.54 14.31
C SER A 9 -31.93 -4.09 12.90
N MET A 10 -32.83 -3.79 11.96
CA MET A 10 -32.68 -4.18 10.55
C MET A 10 -31.48 -3.48 9.91
N ILE A 11 -31.33 -2.17 10.13
CA ILE A 11 -30.23 -1.36 9.58
C ILE A 11 -28.88 -1.85 10.13
N THR A 12 -28.79 -2.09 11.45
CA THR A 12 -27.55 -2.56 12.07
C THR A 12 -27.22 -4.00 11.68
N LYS A 13 -28.22 -4.86 11.52
CA LYS A 13 -28.04 -6.23 11.00
C LYS A 13 -27.55 -6.24 9.54
N ALA A 14 -27.86 -5.21 8.76
CA ALA A 14 -27.35 -5.04 7.41
C ALA A 14 -25.89 -4.54 7.34
N GLY A 15 -25.23 -4.34 8.50
CA GLY A 15 -23.80 -4.02 8.59
C GLY A 15 -23.48 -2.54 8.79
N VAL A 16 -24.47 -1.67 8.98
CA VAL A 16 -24.25 -0.25 9.27
C VAL A 16 -23.92 -0.06 10.76
N PRO A 17 -22.76 0.49 11.13
CA PRO A 17 -22.42 0.77 12.52
C PRO A 17 -23.38 1.76 13.19
N ASN A 18 -23.73 1.53 14.47
CA ASN A 18 -24.66 2.39 15.21
C ASN A 18 -24.23 3.87 15.20
N ASN A 19 -22.93 4.14 15.33
CA ASN A 19 -22.37 5.50 15.34
C ASN A 19 -22.38 6.21 13.97
N LYS A 20 -22.97 5.60 12.93
CA LYS A 20 -23.26 6.25 11.64
C LYS A 20 -24.77 6.43 11.39
N ILE A 21 -25.63 6.03 12.34
CA ILE A 21 -27.08 6.07 12.19
C ILE A 21 -27.66 7.19 13.05
N PHE A 22 -28.32 8.14 12.41
CA PHE A 22 -29.13 9.16 13.07
C PHE A 22 -30.60 8.73 13.07
N VAL A 23 -31.23 8.69 14.26
CA VAL A 23 -32.59 8.16 14.43
C VAL A 23 -33.63 9.25 14.14
N GLY A 24 -34.55 8.98 13.21
CA GLY A 24 -35.60 9.92 12.85
C GLY A 24 -36.60 10.20 13.97
N GLU A 25 -37.00 11.45 14.12
CA GLU A 25 -38.10 11.92 14.95
C GLU A 25 -38.97 12.93 14.18
N SER A 26 -40.20 13.16 14.63
CA SER A 26 -41.18 13.99 13.93
C SER A 26 -41.61 15.20 14.75
N SER A 27 -41.72 16.34 14.07
CA SER A 27 -42.40 17.56 14.52
C SER A 27 -43.84 17.64 13.99
N TYR A 28 -44.44 16.48 13.74
CA TYR A 28 -45.83 16.34 13.32
C TYR A 28 -46.43 15.08 13.92
N GLY A 29 -47.76 15.03 13.90
CA GLY A 29 -48.55 13.85 14.21
C GLY A 29 -49.25 13.25 12.98
N ARG A 30 -49.55 11.94 13.07
CA ARG A 30 -50.46 11.26 12.14
C ARG A 30 -51.86 11.23 12.74
N SER A 31 -52.86 11.65 11.97
CA SER A 31 -54.25 11.75 12.41
C SER A 31 -55.19 10.73 11.75
N PHE A 32 -56.17 10.24 12.51
CA PHE A 32 -57.13 9.24 12.08
C PHE A 32 -58.53 9.63 12.52
N ARG A 33 -59.51 9.62 11.60
CA ARG A 33 -60.91 9.82 11.97
C ARG A 33 -61.46 8.56 12.60
N MET A 34 -61.76 8.58 13.89
CA MET A 34 -62.26 7.37 14.56
C MET A 34 -63.68 7.03 14.07
N ALA A 35 -63.97 5.74 13.92
CA ALA A 35 -65.31 5.25 13.57
C ALA A 35 -66.32 5.49 14.71
N LYS A 36 -65.82 5.54 15.94
CA LYS A 36 -66.56 5.89 17.15
C LYS A 36 -65.82 6.97 17.92
N ASP A 37 -66.45 8.12 18.10
CA ASP A 37 -65.90 9.23 18.87
C ASP A 37 -65.53 8.79 20.30
N GLY A 38 -64.34 9.19 20.76
CA GLY A 38 -63.80 8.85 22.08
C GLY A 38 -63.17 7.46 22.20
N CYS A 39 -63.23 6.62 21.15
CA CYS A 39 -62.49 5.35 21.10
C CYS A 39 -61.01 5.63 20.81
N SER A 40 -60.10 5.11 21.64
CA SER A 40 -58.64 5.35 21.52
C SER A 40 -57.76 4.14 21.86
N ASP A 41 -58.38 2.97 22.04
CA ASP A 41 -57.69 1.70 22.28
C ASP A 41 -57.19 1.10 20.95
N ALA A 42 -56.27 0.14 21.01
CA ALA A 42 -55.65 -0.51 19.87
C ALA A 42 -56.66 -1.21 18.93
N MET A 43 -57.83 -1.59 19.44
CA MET A 43 -58.90 -2.25 18.70
C MET A 43 -59.95 -1.27 18.13
N CYS A 44 -59.77 0.03 18.33
CA CYS A 44 -60.68 1.03 17.79
C CYS A 44 -60.50 1.21 16.28
N GLU A 45 -61.59 1.08 15.53
CA GLU A 45 -61.58 1.30 14.09
C GLU A 45 -61.53 2.79 13.74
N PHE A 46 -60.90 3.11 12.61
CA PHE A 46 -60.91 4.44 12.00
C PHE A 46 -61.49 4.37 10.59
N THR A 47 -62.02 5.50 10.12
CA THR A 47 -62.59 5.64 8.78
C THR A 47 -61.57 6.21 7.79
N GLY A 48 -61.85 6.01 6.50
CA GLY A 48 -60.98 6.41 5.40
C GLY A 48 -60.52 5.20 4.61
N SER A 49 -59.50 5.40 3.78
CA SER A 49 -58.87 4.34 2.98
C SER A 49 -57.36 4.39 3.14
N ARG A 50 -56.66 3.38 2.61
CA ARG A 50 -55.19 3.32 2.62
C ARG A 50 -54.51 4.57 2.05
N THR A 51 -55.16 5.28 1.13
CA THR A 51 -54.60 6.45 0.43
C THR A 51 -55.33 7.75 0.71
N LYS A 52 -56.35 7.74 1.59
CA LYS A 52 -57.13 8.94 1.91
C LYS A 52 -57.64 8.87 3.34
N SER A 53 -57.13 9.76 4.20
CA SER A 53 -57.64 9.91 5.57
C SER A 53 -58.93 10.73 5.57
N ASN A 54 -59.86 10.33 6.44
CA ASN A 54 -61.06 11.13 6.75
C ASN A 54 -60.84 12.07 7.95
N ALA A 55 -59.65 12.07 8.55
CA ALA A 55 -59.31 13.01 9.62
C ALA A 55 -59.35 14.44 9.09
N LYS A 56 -59.71 15.39 9.96
CA LYS A 56 -59.73 16.80 9.58
C LYS A 56 -58.29 17.26 9.28
N PRO A 57 -58.03 17.87 8.12
CA PRO A 57 -56.71 18.43 7.82
C PRO A 57 -56.42 19.62 8.74
N GLY A 58 -55.15 19.82 9.08
CA GLY A 58 -54.68 21.03 9.74
C GLY A 58 -54.94 22.28 8.90
N ARG A 59 -55.08 23.44 9.54
CA ARG A 59 -55.39 24.71 8.85
C ARG A 59 -54.25 25.19 7.94
N CYS A 60 -53.01 24.90 8.32
CA CYS A 60 -51.79 25.28 7.62
C CYS A 60 -51.25 24.12 6.78
N THR A 61 -51.16 22.91 7.36
CA THR A 61 -50.65 21.73 6.64
C THR A 61 -51.58 21.26 5.53
N LYS A 62 -52.90 21.50 5.66
CA LYS A 62 -53.93 21.24 4.65
C LYS A 62 -53.98 19.80 4.09
N GLU A 63 -53.40 18.85 4.80
CA GLU A 63 -53.33 17.43 4.42
C GLU A 63 -54.06 16.55 5.44
N ALA A 64 -55.02 15.76 4.99
CA ALA A 64 -55.79 14.90 5.88
C ALA A 64 -54.95 13.72 6.35
N GLY A 65 -54.90 13.48 7.66
CA GLY A 65 -54.06 12.44 8.26
C GLY A 65 -52.67 12.91 8.68
N TYR A 66 -52.41 14.20 8.58
CA TYR A 66 -51.16 14.85 8.94
C TYR A 66 -51.46 16.19 9.63
N ILE A 67 -50.77 16.49 10.73
CA ILE A 67 -50.95 17.73 11.46
C ILE A 67 -49.64 18.14 12.14
N ALA A 68 -49.24 19.40 11.98
CA ALA A 68 -47.98 19.92 12.53
C ALA A 68 -48.02 19.98 14.07
N ASN A 69 -46.87 19.89 14.73
CA ASN A 69 -46.79 20.11 16.18
C ASN A 69 -47.25 21.54 16.55
N ALA A 70 -46.98 22.53 15.70
CA ALA A 70 -47.51 23.89 15.83
C ALA A 70 -49.05 23.91 15.94
N GLU A 71 -49.72 23.20 15.03
CA GLU A 71 -51.19 23.09 14.98
C GLU A 71 -51.74 22.29 16.16
N ILE A 72 -51.04 21.23 16.58
CA ILE A 72 -51.39 20.46 17.78
C ILE A 72 -51.29 21.35 19.03
N THR A 73 -50.21 22.11 19.18
CA THR A 73 -50.00 23.03 20.31
C THR A 73 -51.06 24.13 20.33
N GLU A 74 -51.46 24.68 19.18
CA GLU A 74 -52.60 25.60 19.09
C GLU A 74 -53.91 24.97 19.57
N ILE A 75 -54.19 23.72 19.23
CA ILE A 75 -55.37 22.99 19.72
C ILE A 75 -55.32 22.81 21.24
N LEU A 76 -54.16 22.44 21.78
CA LEU A 76 -53.95 22.23 23.22
C LEU A 76 -54.06 23.53 24.02
N ASN A 77 -53.65 24.66 23.44
CA ASN A 77 -53.73 25.98 24.07
C ASN A 77 -55.12 26.64 23.91
N GLY A 78 -55.96 26.14 23.02
CA GLY A 78 -57.31 26.65 22.81
C GLY A 78 -58.32 26.24 23.89
N HIS A 79 -59.48 26.89 23.91
CA HIS A 79 -60.59 26.58 24.84
C HIS A 79 -61.51 25.44 24.35
N GLY A 80 -60.99 24.52 23.53
CA GLY A 80 -61.76 23.40 22.96
C GLY A 80 -61.83 22.20 23.91
N SER A 81 -62.83 21.33 23.71
CA SER A 81 -62.86 20.03 24.38
C SER A 81 -61.94 19.04 23.66
N PHE A 82 -60.84 18.68 24.30
CA PHE A 82 -59.92 17.64 23.86
C PHE A 82 -59.55 16.71 25.03
N LYS A 83 -58.93 15.58 24.71
CA LYS A 83 -58.26 14.71 25.68
C LYS A 83 -56.88 14.37 25.16
N ASP A 84 -55.84 14.66 25.92
CA ASP A 84 -54.47 14.25 25.62
C ASP A 84 -53.93 13.32 26.69
N PHE A 85 -53.00 12.43 26.30
CA PHE A 85 -52.31 11.54 27.21
C PHE A 85 -51.01 11.03 26.60
N TYR A 86 -50.12 10.54 27.47
CA TYR A 86 -48.90 9.86 27.06
C TYR A 86 -49.11 8.34 27.10
N ASP A 87 -48.91 7.68 25.96
CA ASP A 87 -48.90 6.24 25.87
C ASP A 87 -47.50 5.70 26.15
N LYS A 88 -47.36 5.00 27.28
CA LYS A 88 -46.07 4.48 27.77
C LYS A 88 -45.50 3.38 26.89
N ASP A 89 -46.34 2.57 26.26
CA ASP A 89 -45.90 1.41 25.49
C ASP A 89 -45.35 1.84 24.12
N SER A 90 -46.06 2.77 23.45
CA SER A 90 -45.54 3.38 22.23
C SER A 90 -44.45 4.42 22.52
N GLN A 91 -44.39 4.97 23.73
CA GLN A 91 -43.63 6.17 24.10
C GLN A 91 -43.97 7.36 23.22
N SER A 92 -45.27 7.63 23.04
CA SER A 92 -45.79 8.69 22.16
C SER A 92 -46.89 9.47 22.88
N ASN A 93 -47.12 10.70 22.45
CA ASN A 93 -48.28 11.47 22.89
C ASN A 93 -49.46 11.18 21.97
N VAL A 94 -50.65 11.21 22.57
CA VAL A 94 -51.92 11.03 21.87
C VAL A 94 -52.81 12.21 22.19
N LEU A 95 -53.45 12.77 21.16
CA LEU A 95 -54.48 13.79 21.26
C LEU A 95 -55.77 13.27 20.63
N LEU A 96 -56.86 13.31 21.36
CA LEU A 96 -58.22 13.09 20.87
C LEU A 96 -58.92 14.44 20.76
N TYR A 97 -59.26 14.84 19.54
CA TYR A 97 -59.85 16.14 19.26
C TYR A 97 -60.86 16.05 18.13
N GLY A 98 -62.09 16.53 18.38
CA GLY A 98 -63.12 16.62 17.35
C GLY A 98 -63.55 15.29 16.70
N GLY A 99 -63.30 14.15 17.36
CA GLY A 99 -63.53 12.79 16.82
C GLY A 99 -62.32 12.17 16.11
N ASP A 100 -61.20 12.88 16.05
CA ASP A 100 -59.95 12.41 15.48
C ASP A 100 -58.97 11.97 16.56
N TYR A 101 -58.18 10.95 16.26
CA TYR A 101 -57.04 10.48 17.05
C TYR A 101 -55.76 10.97 16.38
N VAL A 102 -54.87 11.60 17.14
CA VAL A 102 -53.59 12.11 16.66
C VAL A 102 -52.46 11.51 17.50
N SER A 103 -51.54 10.77 16.88
CA SER A 103 -50.29 10.33 17.52
C SER A 103 -49.15 11.26 17.14
N TYR A 104 -48.45 11.82 18.13
CA TYR A 104 -47.40 12.81 17.95
C TYR A 104 -46.32 12.70 19.04
N MET A 105 -45.31 13.58 19.01
CA MET A 105 -44.27 13.67 20.03
C MET A 105 -44.10 15.10 20.53
N THR A 106 -44.17 15.25 21.85
CA THR A 106 -43.76 16.46 22.60
C THR A 106 -42.24 16.57 22.69
N PRO A 107 -41.68 17.76 22.97
CA PRO A 107 -40.26 17.94 23.26
C PRO A 107 -39.73 16.99 24.35
N GLU A 108 -40.51 16.74 25.39
CA GLU A 108 -40.17 15.82 26.48
C GLU A 108 -40.07 14.37 25.99
N THR A 109 -40.97 13.97 25.08
CA THR A 109 -40.96 12.64 24.47
C THR A 109 -39.78 12.49 23.51
N LYS A 110 -39.45 13.52 22.72
CA LYS A 110 -38.23 13.51 21.91
C LYS A 110 -36.99 13.38 22.78
N LYS A 111 -36.89 14.16 23.86
CA LYS A 111 -35.78 14.09 24.83
C LYS A 111 -35.62 12.69 25.43
N SER A 112 -36.70 12.05 25.86
CA SER A 112 -36.64 10.70 26.43
C SER A 112 -36.19 9.66 25.40
N ARG A 113 -36.67 9.76 24.15
CA ARG A 113 -36.25 8.90 23.04
C ARG A 113 -34.78 9.11 22.67
N ARG A 114 -34.31 10.35 22.58
CA ARG A 114 -32.89 10.68 22.33
C ARG A 114 -31.97 10.09 23.39
N ALA A 115 -32.39 10.04 24.66
CA ALA A 115 -31.65 9.36 25.72
C ALA A 115 -31.53 7.85 25.48
N VAL A 116 -32.59 7.20 24.97
CA VAL A 116 -32.53 5.79 24.53
C VAL A 116 -31.54 5.61 23.39
N TRP A 117 -31.57 6.50 22.38
CA TRP A 117 -30.66 6.42 21.22
C TRP A 117 -29.19 6.59 21.63
N ARG A 118 -28.93 7.55 22.53
CA ARG A 118 -27.62 7.75 23.14
C ARG A 118 -27.13 6.49 23.87
N ASN A 119 -27.98 5.86 24.67
CA ASN A 119 -27.62 4.63 25.39
C ASN A 119 -27.39 3.42 24.48
N LEU A 120 -27.89 3.45 23.24
CA LEU A 120 -27.67 2.41 22.23
C LEU A 120 -26.52 2.74 21.26
N ASN A 121 -25.74 3.79 21.55
CA ASN A 121 -24.57 4.22 20.75
C ASN A 121 -24.93 4.66 19.32
N PHE A 122 -26.12 5.23 19.11
CA PHE A 122 -26.49 5.86 17.84
C PHE A 122 -25.87 7.26 17.70
N ALA A 123 -25.62 7.68 16.45
CA ALA A 123 -24.91 8.93 16.12
C ALA A 123 -25.67 10.21 16.56
N GLY A 124 -27.00 10.15 16.62
CA GLY A 124 -27.85 11.28 16.97
C GLY A 124 -29.30 11.07 16.55
N SER A 125 -30.06 12.17 16.40
CA SER A 125 -31.41 12.17 15.83
C SER A 125 -31.54 13.15 14.66
N ILE A 126 -32.50 12.91 13.77
CA ILE A 126 -32.90 13.81 12.68
C ILE A 126 -34.37 14.16 12.87
N ASP A 127 -34.68 15.45 12.97
CA ASP A 127 -36.04 15.94 13.15
C ASP A 127 -36.68 16.31 11.81
N TRP A 128 -37.85 15.73 11.52
CA TRP A 128 -38.69 16.12 10.39
C TRP A 128 -39.98 16.79 10.87
N ALA A 129 -40.17 18.09 10.71
CA ALA A 129 -39.20 19.09 10.24
C ALA A 129 -39.31 20.37 11.08
N VAL A 130 -38.30 21.22 10.97
CA VAL A 130 -38.16 22.43 11.79
C VAL A 130 -39.36 23.39 11.65
N ASP A 131 -39.91 23.52 10.44
CA ASP A 131 -41.05 24.39 10.10
C ASP A 131 -42.39 23.94 10.71
N LEU A 132 -42.44 22.75 11.30
CA LEU A 132 -43.67 22.17 11.86
C LEU A 132 -43.73 22.28 13.40
N GLN A 133 -42.68 22.78 14.04
CA GLN A 133 -42.54 22.77 15.50
C GLN A 133 -43.48 23.76 16.19
N GLU A 134 -43.54 24.99 15.71
CA GLU A 134 -44.32 26.07 16.30
C GLU A 134 -44.80 27.08 15.25
N PHE A 135 -45.85 27.84 15.59
CA PHE A 135 -46.27 28.95 14.75
C PHE A 135 -45.37 30.14 15.02
N LEU A 136 -44.70 30.60 13.98
CA LEU A 136 -44.04 31.89 13.97
C LEU A 136 -45.09 32.91 13.51
N ASP A 137 -45.37 33.92 14.34
CA ASP A 137 -46.34 34.99 14.09
C ASP A 137 -45.81 36.02 13.06
N GLY A 138 -44.60 35.83 12.55
CA GLY A 138 -43.86 36.82 11.75
C GLY A 138 -43.63 38.13 12.52
N SER A 139 -43.96 38.15 13.81
CA SER A 139 -43.71 39.21 14.77
C SER A 139 -42.88 38.75 15.96
N SER A 140 -42.27 37.55 15.86
CA SER A 140 -40.91 37.41 16.30
C SER A 140 -40.23 38.60 15.65
N THR A 141 -39.86 39.55 16.50
CA THR A 141 -38.55 40.11 16.37
C THR A 141 -37.60 38.92 16.31
N ASP A 142 -37.49 38.32 15.12
CA ASP A 142 -36.20 38.05 14.58
C ASP A 142 -35.54 39.42 14.74
N GLU A 143 -34.71 39.55 15.77
CA GLU A 143 -33.90 40.75 16.03
C GLU A 143 -32.79 40.84 14.96
N TYR A 144 -33.19 40.54 13.73
CA TYR A 144 -32.47 39.76 12.78
C TYR A 144 -33.21 39.99 11.46
N PRO A 145 -32.71 40.92 10.64
CA PRO A 145 -33.41 41.40 9.44
C PRO A 145 -33.56 40.28 8.39
N ASP A 146 -34.23 40.56 7.27
CA ASP A 146 -34.38 39.62 6.14
C ASP A 146 -33.04 39.12 5.54
N ASP A 147 -31.90 39.67 5.99
CA ASP A 147 -30.52 39.25 5.71
C ASP A 147 -29.89 38.42 6.86
N TYR A 148 -30.69 37.98 7.83
CA TYR A 148 -30.20 37.22 8.96
C TYR A 148 -29.84 35.79 8.58
N GLU A 149 -28.55 35.60 8.34
CA GLU A 149 -27.91 34.31 8.45
C GLU A 149 -27.86 33.93 9.94
N TYR A 150 -28.21 32.68 10.28
CA TYR A 150 -27.90 32.12 11.60
C TYR A 150 -26.48 32.52 12.00
N PHE A 151 -26.25 32.90 13.26
CA PHE A 151 -24.87 33.04 13.75
C PHE A 151 -24.14 31.71 13.59
N ILE A 152 -23.50 31.56 12.43
CA ILE A 152 -22.45 30.60 12.21
C ILE A 152 -21.33 31.19 13.03
N ASP A 153 -21.07 30.60 14.20
CA ASP A 153 -19.81 30.83 14.86
C ASP A 153 -18.73 30.31 13.90
N THR A 154 -18.19 31.20 13.07
CA THR A 154 -17.09 30.87 12.16
C THR A 154 -15.84 30.45 12.94
N ASN A 155 -15.84 30.64 14.27
CA ASN A 155 -14.81 30.19 15.18
C ASN A 155 -15.22 28.96 16.00
N LEU A 156 -16.39 28.35 15.73
CA LEU A 156 -16.83 27.10 16.39
C LEU A 156 -15.73 26.04 16.28
N TYR A 157 -15.08 26.04 15.12
CA TYR A 157 -13.84 25.35 14.87
C TYR A 157 -12.74 26.39 14.81
N GLY A 158 -11.85 26.39 15.81
CA GLY A 158 -10.67 27.26 15.79
C GLY A 158 -9.84 27.04 14.51
N GLU A 159 -9.21 28.11 14.02
CA GLU A 159 -8.41 28.07 12.80
C GLU A 159 -7.25 27.05 12.90
N CYS A 160 -7.01 26.33 11.81
CA CYS A 160 -5.91 25.37 11.70
C CYS A 160 -4.57 26.06 11.35
N ASN A 161 -4.08 26.90 12.27
CA ASN A 161 -2.93 27.78 12.03
C ASN A 161 -1.56 27.14 12.32
N SER A 162 -1.53 25.95 12.91
CA SER A 162 -0.25 25.27 13.18
C SER A 162 0.34 24.75 11.88
N VAL A 163 1.66 24.87 11.74
CA VAL A 163 2.40 24.38 10.57
C VAL A 163 3.35 23.28 11.01
N TYR A 164 3.22 22.11 10.38
CA TYR A 164 4.10 20.97 10.60
C TYR A 164 4.72 20.58 9.26
N SER A 165 5.99 20.19 9.31
CA SER A 165 6.72 19.78 8.12
C SER A 165 7.11 18.30 8.14
N SER A 166 7.09 17.63 9.28
CA SER A 166 7.44 16.21 9.37
C SER A 166 6.48 15.43 10.27
N LEU A 167 6.40 14.12 10.06
CA LEU A 167 5.62 13.22 10.90
C LEU A 167 6.12 13.25 12.36
N ASP A 168 7.40 13.52 12.59
CA ASP A 168 7.98 13.65 13.95
C ASP A 168 7.47 14.91 14.67
N GLN A 169 7.43 16.05 13.96
CA GLN A 169 6.84 17.27 14.50
C GLN A 169 5.35 17.07 14.80
N LEU A 170 4.65 16.40 13.90
CA LEU A 170 3.23 16.14 14.06
C LEU A 170 2.95 15.19 15.24
N GLN A 171 3.69 14.09 15.39
CA GLN A 171 3.56 13.14 16.51
C GLN A 171 3.61 13.84 17.88
N GLY A 172 4.49 14.82 18.04
CA GLY A 172 4.64 15.57 19.29
C GLY A 172 3.48 16.51 19.60
N ALA A 173 2.73 16.94 18.59
CA ALA A 173 1.71 17.99 18.72
C ALA A 173 0.27 17.50 18.49
N ILE A 174 0.09 16.36 17.81
CA ILE A 174 -1.20 15.92 17.28
C ILE A 174 -2.25 15.67 18.38
N TYR A 175 -1.84 15.22 19.57
CA TYR A 175 -2.77 14.95 20.67
C TYR A 175 -3.36 16.22 21.31
N GLY A 176 -2.81 17.39 20.99
CA GLY A 176 -3.38 18.70 21.36
C GLY A 176 -3.97 19.47 20.19
N ALA A 177 -3.94 18.90 18.98
CA ALA A 177 -4.51 19.53 17.80
C ALA A 177 -6.04 19.42 17.80
N PRO A 178 -6.79 20.44 17.33
CA PRO A 178 -8.22 20.32 17.13
C PRO A 178 -8.53 19.15 16.16
N PRO A 179 -9.50 18.28 16.47
CA PRO A 179 -9.77 17.09 15.66
C PRO A 179 -10.05 17.39 14.18
N HIS A 180 -10.71 18.51 13.87
CA HIS A 180 -11.02 18.92 12.49
C HIS A 180 -9.77 19.34 11.70
N CYS A 181 -8.66 19.67 12.36
CA CYS A 181 -7.41 20.07 11.71
C CYS A 181 -6.45 18.90 11.42
N VAL A 182 -6.69 17.73 12.01
CA VAL A 182 -5.75 16.60 11.99
C VAL A 182 -5.44 16.16 10.56
N ASP A 183 -6.46 15.89 9.75
CA ASP A 183 -6.27 15.44 8.37
C ASP A 183 -5.56 16.52 7.52
N LYS A 184 -5.90 17.80 7.75
CA LYS A 184 -5.24 18.94 7.09
C LYS A 184 -3.75 19.01 7.42
N TYR A 185 -3.39 18.86 8.69
CA TYR A 185 -1.99 18.85 9.12
C TYR A 185 -1.21 17.66 8.57
N ILE A 186 -1.85 16.50 8.40
CA ILE A 186 -1.21 15.34 7.78
C ILE A 186 -0.95 15.62 6.29
N VAL A 187 -1.93 16.15 5.55
CA VAL A 187 -1.75 16.53 4.13
C VAL A 187 -0.61 17.55 3.97
N ASP A 188 -0.53 18.55 4.85
CA ASP A 188 0.55 19.55 4.84
C ASP A 188 1.92 18.89 5.06
N VAL A 189 2.01 17.89 5.95
CA VAL A 189 3.24 17.11 6.16
C VAL A 189 3.58 16.24 4.94
N GLU A 190 2.61 15.59 4.31
CA GLU A 190 2.81 14.76 3.11
C GLU A 190 3.35 15.61 1.94
N ILE A 191 2.78 16.80 1.74
CA ILE A 191 3.27 17.79 0.76
C ILE A 191 4.71 18.22 1.10
N ALA A 192 4.98 18.58 2.36
CA ALA A 192 6.31 18.98 2.80
C ALA A 192 7.34 17.85 2.64
N THR A 193 6.92 16.60 2.85
CA THR A 193 7.72 15.40 2.62
C THR A 193 8.11 15.24 1.15
N MET A 194 7.15 15.36 0.22
CA MET A 194 7.43 15.35 -1.22
C MET A 194 8.37 16.48 -1.63
N GLU A 195 8.16 17.70 -1.13
CA GLU A 195 9.02 18.85 -1.41
C GLU A 195 10.47 18.59 -1.01
N ARG A 196 10.67 18.10 0.22
CA ARG A 196 12.02 17.78 0.73
C ARG A 196 12.67 16.68 -0.09
N ALA A 197 11.95 15.61 -0.38
CA ALA A 197 12.47 14.49 -1.16
C ALA A 197 12.88 14.96 -2.57
N LEU A 198 12.03 15.69 -3.28
CA LEU A 198 12.34 16.21 -4.61
C LEU A 198 13.48 17.24 -4.62
N LYS A 199 13.63 18.03 -3.54
CA LYS A 199 14.78 18.93 -3.38
C LYS A 199 16.06 18.14 -3.15
N LYS A 200 16.04 17.19 -2.22
CA LYS A 200 17.19 16.33 -1.88
C LYS A 200 17.64 15.52 -3.09
N TYR A 201 16.72 15.00 -3.92
CA TYR A 201 17.08 14.33 -5.17
C TYR A 201 17.98 15.20 -6.07
N ARG A 202 17.60 16.46 -6.31
CA ARG A 202 18.43 17.37 -7.12
C ARG A 202 19.82 17.58 -6.50
N GLU A 203 19.88 17.78 -5.19
CA GLU A 203 21.14 17.92 -4.47
C GLU A 203 22.03 16.67 -4.63
N LEU A 204 21.44 15.46 -4.59
CA LEU A 204 22.17 14.21 -4.81
C LEU A 204 22.70 14.13 -6.24
N VAL A 205 21.84 14.38 -7.23
CA VAL A 205 22.20 14.33 -8.65
C VAL A 205 23.32 15.32 -8.99
N ASP A 206 23.25 16.53 -8.45
CA ASP A 206 24.24 17.59 -8.68
C ASP A 206 25.55 17.36 -7.91
N SER A 207 25.56 16.51 -6.87
CA SER A 207 26.73 16.23 -6.01
C SER A 207 27.50 14.95 -6.37
N GLY A 208 27.57 14.63 -7.67
CA GLY A 208 28.40 13.54 -8.20
C GLY A 208 27.84 12.14 -7.93
N TYR A 209 26.51 11.99 -8.01
CA TYR A 209 25.82 10.70 -7.79
C TYR A 209 26.36 9.55 -8.64
N ASP A 210 26.67 9.79 -9.92
CA ASP A 210 27.09 8.73 -10.85
C ASP A 210 28.38 8.02 -10.43
N ASP A 211 29.34 8.77 -9.86
CA ASP A 211 30.59 8.17 -9.40
C ASP A 211 30.40 7.32 -8.15
N LYS A 212 29.41 7.67 -7.32
CA LYS A 212 29.01 6.90 -6.14
C LYS A 212 28.21 5.66 -6.56
N PHE A 213 27.36 5.79 -7.58
CA PHE A 213 26.61 4.68 -8.14
C PHE A 213 27.52 3.60 -8.77
N LYS A 214 28.65 3.96 -9.40
CA LYS A 214 29.64 2.98 -9.88
C LYS A 214 30.16 2.03 -8.79
N ILE A 215 30.20 2.49 -7.53
CA ILE A 215 30.60 1.65 -6.39
C ILE A 215 29.55 0.56 -6.16
N TYR A 216 28.27 0.93 -6.25
CA TYR A 216 27.15 0.01 -6.18
C TYR A 216 27.18 -1.02 -7.32
N GLU A 217 27.34 -0.58 -8.57
CA GLU A 217 27.42 -1.47 -9.74
C GLU A 217 28.54 -2.50 -9.58
N ARG A 218 29.70 -2.05 -9.10
CA ARG A 218 30.83 -2.94 -8.82
C ARG A 218 30.48 -3.98 -7.75
N TYR A 219 29.77 -3.59 -6.70
CA TYR A 219 29.39 -4.50 -5.62
C TYR A 219 28.33 -5.52 -6.04
N VAL A 220 27.32 -5.12 -6.82
CA VAL A 220 26.39 -6.07 -7.44
C VAL A 220 27.15 -7.03 -8.35
N GLY A 221 28.03 -6.49 -9.20
CA GLY A 221 28.85 -7.28 -10.12
C GLY A 221 29.78 -8.28 -9.42
N GLN A 222 30.28 -7.97 -8.22
CA GLN A 222 31.13 -8.88 -7.43
C GLN A 222 30.38 -10.10 -6.88
N GLN A 223 29.05 -10.05 -6.78
CA GLN A 223 28.26 -11.19 -6.28
C GLN A 223 27.97 -12.24 -7.35
N VAL A 224 27.94 -11.83 -8.63
CA VAL A 224 27.59 -12.72 -9.75
C VAL A 224 28.50 -13.95 -9.86
N PRO A 225 29.84 -13.84 -9.79
CA PRO A 225 30.72 -15.02 -9.86
C PRO A 225 30.44 -16.07 -8.78
N ASP A 226 30.28 -15.67 -7.52
CA ASP A 226 30.04 -16.59 -6.40
C ASP A 226 28.71 -17.33 -6.58
N GLN A 227 27.69 -16.65 -7.09
CA GLN A 227 26.35 -17.21 -7.31
C GLN A 227 26.31 -18.12 -8.54
N LEU A 228 27.05 -17.79 -9.61
CA LEU A 228 27.27 -18.71 -10.74
C LEU A 228 27.96 -19.99 -10.28
N ASP A 229 28.99 -19.87 -9.44
CA ASP A 229 29.72 -21.01 -8.92
C ASP A 229 28.82 -21.89 -8.02
N THR A 230 28.01 -21.25 -7.17
CA THR A 230 27.04 -21.95 -6.31
C THR A 230 25.99 -22.69 -7.15
N PHE A 231 25.46 -22.07 -8.20
CA PHE A 231 24.53 -22.72 -9.13
C PHE A 231 25.17 -23.94 -9.80
N MET A 232 26.37 -23.78 -10.35
CA MET A 232 27.08 -24.87 -11.03
C MET A 232 27.50 -25.98 -10.06
N ALA A 233 27.71 -25.65 -8.79
CA ALA A 233 28.03 -26.60 -7.73
C ALA A 233 26.80 -27.25 -7.06
N SER A 234 25.58 -26.83 -7.41
CA SER A 234 24.31 -27.34 -6.83
C SER A 234 24.04 -28.81 -7.07
N GLY A 235 24.85 -29.48 -7.91
CA GLY A 235 24.63 -30.85 -8.35
C GLY A 235 23.71 -30.98 -9.57
N LYS A 236 23.12 -29.87 -10.06
CA LYS A 236 22.28 -29.82 -11.26
C LYS A 236 23.06 -29.54 -12.55
N ALA A 237 24.36 -29.27 -12.49
CA ALA A 237 25.13 -28.91 -13.69
C ALA A 237 25.06 -29.97 -14.80
N ASP A 238 25.01 -31.26 -14.44
CA ASP A 238 24.86 -32.37 -15.39
C ASP A 238 23.49 -32.37 -16.11
N ASP A 239 22.46 -31.72 -15.55
CA ASP A 239 21.13 -31.61 -16.18
C ASP A 239 21.18 -30.68 -17.39
N TYR A 240 22.09 -29.69 -17.38
CA TYR A 240 22.17 -28.66 -18.41
C TYR A 240 23.41 -28.76 -19.29
N PHE A 241 24.50 -29.35 -18.78
CA PHE A 241 25.79 -29.41 -19.46
C PHE A 241 26.25 -30.85 -19.64
N HIS A 242 26.88 -31.08 -20.79
CA HIS A 242 27.74 -32.23 -21.00
C HIS A 242 29.20 -31.82 -20.76
N CYS A 243 29.88 -32.50 -19.84
CA CYS A 243 31.26 -32.18 -19.49
C CYS A 243 32.26 -33.22 -20.00
N THR A 244 33.39 -32.75 -20.52
CA THR A 244 34.49 -33.58 -20.98
C THR A 244 35.82 -33.14 -20.39
N GLU A 245 36.76 -34.06 -20.19
CA GLU A 245 38.14 -33.75 -19.83
C GLU A 245 39.08 -34.27 -20.92
N THR A 246 39.98 -33.41 -21.41
CA THR A 246 41.05 -33.88 -22.30
C THR A 246 42.21 -34.40 -21.46
N LYS A 247 42.42 -35.72 -21.48
CA LYS A 247 43.51 -36.37 -20.73
C LYS A 247 44.13 -37.50 -21.54
N ASP A 248 45.33 -37.89 -21.13
CA ASP A 248 45.96 -39.11 -21.64
C ASP A 248 45.25 -40.33 -21.01
N VAL A 249 44.58 -41.12 -21.85
CA VAL A 249 43.90 -42.34 -21.43
C VAL A 249 44.86 -43.49 -21.68
N THR A 250 45.08 -44.33 -20.69
CA THR A 250 45.85 -45.56 -20.85
C THR A 250 44.92 -46.75 -20.76
N CYS A 251 44.87 -47.59 -21.80
CA CYS A 251 44.10 -48.83 -21.75
C CYS A 251 44.76 -49.87 -20.86
N CYS A 252 43.98 -50.56 -20.05
CA CYS A 252 44.51 -51.60 -19.16
C CYS A 252 45.21 -52.74 -19.91
N SER A 253 44.83 -52.98 -21.17
CA SER A 253 45.48 -53.92 -22.08
C SER A 253 46.92 -53.54 -22.41
N SER A 254 47.26 -52.25 -22.34
CA SER A 254 48.58 -51.69 -22.64
C SER A 254 49.46 -51.46 -21.39
N CYS A 255 48.94 -51.71 -20.18
CA CYS A 255 49.65 -51.48 -18.93
C CYS A 255 50.70 -52.56 -18.61
N THR A 256 51.96 -52.14 -18.42
CA THR A 256 53.10 -53.03 -18.10
C THR A 256 53.53 -53.02 -16.63
N TYR A 257 53.04 -52.09 -15.81
CA TYR A 257 53.38 -51.96 -14.38
C TYR A 257 52.14 -51.83 -13.50
N VAL A 258 52.26 -52.18 -12.21
CA VAL A 258 51.13 -52.31 -11.27
C VAL A 258 50.35 -51.00 -11.11
N PHE A 259 51.03 -49.87 -10.95
CA PHE A 259 50.38 -48.57 -10.79
C PHE A 259 49.60 -48.12 -12.03
N CYS A 260 49.98 -48.57 -13.25
CA CYS A 260 49.18 -48.31 -14.45
C CYS A 260 47.79 -48.97 -14.36
N ARG A 261 47.70 -50.13 -13.70
CA ARG A 261 46.45 -50.88 -13.58
C ARG A 261 45.46 -50.28 -12.58
N GLU A 262 45.88 -49.31 -11.78
CA GLU A 262 45.00 -48.65 -10.81
C GLU A 262 44.07 -47.61 -11.47
N ASP A 263 44.56 -46.88 -12.48
CA ASP A 263 43.85 -45.76 -13.12
C ASP A 263 43.57 -45.95 -14.64
N CYS A 264 43.84 -47.14 -15.19
CA CYS A 264 43.62 -47.44 -16.61
C CYS A 264 42.15 -47.66 -17.00
N ASP A 265 41.82 -47.42 -18.26
CA ASP A 265 40.51 -47.71 -18.84
C ASP A 265 40.43 -49.19 -19.26
N ASN A 266 39.49 -49.92 -18.67
CA ASN A 266 39.27 -51.36 -18.90
C ASN A 266 38.12 -51.65 -19.87
N SER A 267 37.55 -50.62 -20.50
CA SER A 267 36.48 -50.77 -21.49
C SER A 267 36.98 -51.55 -22.72
N LYS A 268 36.06 -52.31 -23.34
CA LYS A 268 36.40 -53.12 -24.52
C LYS A 268 36.84 -52.28 -25.72
N ASP A 269 36.36 -51.04 -25.78
CA ASP A 269 36.59 -50.10 -26.89
C ASP A 269 37.64 -49.04 -26.52
N CYS A 270 38.51 -49.33 -25.54
CA CYS A 270 39.54 -48.41 -25.10
C CYS A 270 40.60 -48.20 -26.19
N GLU A 271 40.97 -46.94 -26.40
CA GLU A 271 42.11 -46.52 -27.22
C GLU A 271 43.03 -45.62 -26.39
N SER A 272 44.31 -45.99 -26.28
CA SER A 272 45.30 -45.24 -25.51
C SER A 272 45.71 -43.96 -26.24
N GLY A 273 45.95 -42.87 -25.48
CA GLY A 273 46.40 -41.58 -25.98
C GLY A 273 45.56 -40.42 -25.46
N VAL A 274 45.95 -39.20 -25.86
CA VAL A 274 45.25 -37.96 -25.46
C VAL A 274 43.90 -37.89 -26.15
N ARG A 275 42.82 -37.95 -25.37
CA ARG A 275 41.45 -37.87 -25.86
C ARG A 275 40.55 -37.14 -24.88
N ALA A 276 39.45 -36.60 -25.39
CA ALA A 276 38.35 -36.12 -24.57
C ALA A 276 37.59 -37.32 -24.00
N VAL A 277 37.42 -37.36 -22.69
CA VAL A 277 36.60 -38.35 -21.98
C VAL A 277 35.40 -37.66 -21.35
N ASN A 278 34.25 -38.35 -21.35
CA ASN A 278 33.08 -37.86 -20.64
C ASN A 278 33.33 -37.94 -19.14
N ILE A 279 33.04 -36.85 -18.45
CA ILE A 279 33.12 -36.76 -16.99
C ILE A 279 31.78 -36.22 -16.47
N LYS A 280 31.52 -36.44 -15.18
CA LYS A 280 30.52 -35.64 -14.50
C LYS A 280 30.99 -34.19 -14.44
N CYS A 281 30.07 -33.26 -14.61
CA CYS A 281 30.37 -31.85 -14.48
C CYS A 281 30.90 -31.55 -13.07
N PRO A 282 32.11 -30.96 -12.94
CA PRO A 282 32.68 -30.65 -11.63
C PRO A 282 31.78 -29.74 -10.79
N THR A 283 31.68 -30.05 -9.49
CA THR A 283 30.88 -29.32 -8.48
C THR A 283 31.72 -28.73 -7.35
N THR A 284 33.06 -28.71 -7.49
CA THR A 284 34.00 -28.44 -6.39
C THR A 284 34.10 -26.97 -5.96
N LEU A 285 33.48 -26.03 -6.69
CA LEU A 285 33.54 -24.59 -6.40
C LEU A 285 32.34 -24.06 -5.59
N VAL A 286 31.93 -24.76 -4.53
CA VAL A 286 30.76 -24.33 -3.72
C VAL A 286 30.93 -22.93 -3.10
N HIS A 287 32.17 -22.49 -2.83
CA HIS A 287 32.50 -21.18 -2.26
C HIS A 287 33.61 -20.46 -3.04
N GLY A 288 33.66 -20.66 -4.36
CA GLY A 288 34.78 -20.20 -5.18
C GLY A 288 36.08 -20.98 -4.91
N SER A 289 37.20 -20.48 -5.44
CA SER A 289 38.48 -21.21 -5.45
C SER A 289 39.21 -21.25 -4.10
N GLU A 290 38.81 -20.41 -3.14
CA GLU A 290 39.48 -20.27 -1.84
C GLU A 290 39.26 -21.46 -0.89
N GLY A 291 38.23 -22.29 -1.14
CA GLY A 291 37.89 -23.47 -0.34
C GLY A 291 38.47 -24.80 -0.83
N LEU A 292 39.20 -24.80 -1.95
CA LEU A 292 39.69 -26.03 -2.58
C LEU A 292 40.87 -26.64 -1.81
N SER A 293 40.75 -27.91 -1.42
CA SER A 293 41.87 -28.63 -0.80
C SER A 293 43.00 -28.87 -1.82
N LEU A 294 44.25 -28.78 -1.36
CA LEU A 294 45.41 -29.18 -2.18
C LEU A 294 45.35 -30.65 -2.62
N SER A 295 44.64 -31.50 -1.87
CA SER A 295 44.47 -32.92 -2.18
C SER A 295 43.31 -33.19 -3.15
N GLU A 296 42.49 -32.19 -3.49
CA GLU A 296 41.31 -32.37 -4.31
C GLU A 296 41.69 -32.49 -5.79
N LYS A 297 41.19 -33.52 -6.47
CA LYS A 297 41.48 -33.74 -7.89
C LYS A 297 40.51 -32.90 -8.73
N ILE A 298 41.05 -31.87 -9.38
CA ILE A 298 40.29 -30.94 -10.22
C ILE A 298 40.62 -31.25 -11.68
N PRO A 299 39.63 -31.67 -12.49
CA PRO A 299 39.87 -31.96 -13.90
C PRO A 299 39.93 -30.68 -14.73
N ASN A 300 40.61 -30.76 -15.87
CA ASN A 300 40.53 -29.74 -16.92
C ASN A 300 39.25 -29.98 -17.74
N ALA A 301 38.12 -29.50 -17.21
CA ALA A 301 36.80 -29.76 -17.76
C ALA A 301 36.41 -28.76 -18.87
N THR A 302 35.75 -29.25 -19.92
CA THR A 302 35.09 -28.44 -20.95
C THR A 302 33.59 -28.66 -20.86
N TYR A 303 32.85 -27.58 -20.67
CA TYR A 303 31.40 -27.59 -20.51
C TYR A 303 30.71 -27.37 -21.86
N SER A 304 29.75 -28.21 -22.23
CA SER A 304 28.94 -28.07 -23.43
C SER A 304 27.48 -27.94 -23.05
N LEU A 305 26.87 -26.76 -23.25
CA LEU A 305 25.47 -26.53 -22.89
C LEU A 305 24.54 -27.36 -23.80
N VAL A 306 23.81 -28.30 -23.20
CA VAL A 306 22.89 -29.21 -23.91
C VAL A 306 21.44 -28.85 -23.69
N ASP A 307 21.07 -28.35 -22.50
CA ASP A 307 19.76 -27.76 -22.24
C ASP A 307 19.89 -26.27 -21.93
N SER A 308 19.96 -25.47 -22.98
CA SER A 308 20.02 -24.01 -22.82
C SER A 308 18.74 -23.43 -22.21
N LYS A 309 17.56 -24.04 -22.42
CA LYS A 309 16.31 -23.44 -21.94
C LYS A 309 16.16 -23.64 -20.43
N GLY A 310 16.38 -24.87 -19.95
CA GLY A 310 16.38 -25.18 -18.53
C GLY A 310 17.44 -24.39 -17.77
N PHE A 311 18.67 -24.32 -18.31
CA PHE A 311 19.76 -23.56 -17.69
C PHE A 311 19.38 -22.10 -17.42
N TRP A 312 18.91 -21.38 -18.45
CA TRP A 312 18.58 -19.96 -18.29
C TRP A 312 17.33 -19.73 -17.44
N HIS A 313 16.38 -20.67 -17.46
CA HIS A 313 15.19 -20.60 -16.61
C HIS A 313 15.55 -20.75 -15.14
N ASP A 314 16.23 -21.83 -14.77
CA ASP A 314 16.53 -22.14 -13.37
C ASP A 314 17.58 -21.17 -12.79
N LEU A 315 18.54 -20.74 -13.61
CA LEU A 315 19.52 -19.72 -13.22
C LEU A 315 18.85 -18.37 -12.89
N ALA A 316 17.81 -17.98 -13.64
CA ALA A 316 17.08 -16.76 -13.39
C ALA A 316 16.10 -16.90 -12.20
N GLU A 317 15.35 -18.00 -12.13
CA GLU A 317 14.31 -18.20 -11.10
C GLU A 317 14.87 -18.55 -9.72
N GLU A 318 15.90 -19.40 -9.65
CA GLU A 318 16.43 -19.87 -8.35
C GLU A 318 17.56 -18.98 -7.82
N TYR A 319 18.39 -18.41 -8.70
CA TYR A 319 19.58 -17.65 -8.32
C TYR A 319 19.53 -16.18 -8.72
N GLY A 320 18.49 -15.76 -9.44
CA GLY A 320 18.34 -14.37 -9.83
C GLY A 320 19.46 -13.87 -10.74
N ILE A 321 20.05 -14.71 -11.59
CA ILE A 321 21.10 -14.24 -12.50
C ILE A 321 20.49 -14.02 -13.89
N ASP A 322 20.42 -12.76 -14.31
CA ASP A 322 19.95 -12.40 -15.64
C ASP A 322 20.92 -12.95 -16.71
N LYS A 323 20.36 -13.52 -17.79
CA LYS A 323 21.15 -14.08 -18.89
C LYS A 323 22.17 -13.08 -19.46
N SER A 324 21.82 -11.79 -19.51
CA SER A 324 22.71 -10.73 -20.02
C SER A 324 23.98 -10.55 -19.18
N TRP A 325 23.94 -10.96 -17.90
CA TRP A 325 25.07 -10.87 -16.97
C TRP A 325 26.03 -12.05 -17.06
N VAL A 326 25.78 -13.00 -17.97
CA VAL A 326 26.57 -14.23 -18.11
C VAL A 326 27.14 -14.31 -19.51
N LYS A 327 28.43 -14.64 -19.59
CA LYS A 327 29.08 -15.07 -20.83
C LYS A 327 29.77 -16.41 -20.59
N PHE A 328 29.97 -17.17 -21.63
CA PHE A 328 30.79 -18.38 -21.54
C PHE A 328 32.26 -18.06 -21.84
N GLY A 329 33.16 -18.62 -21.05
CA GLY A 329 34.59 -18.42 -21.23
C GLY A 329 35.42 -19.36 -20.37
N ASP A 330 36.73 -19.11 -20.37
CA ASP A 330 37.69 -19.94 -19.63
C ASP A 330 37.84 -19.43 -18.21
N LYS A 331 37.63 -20.32 -17.23
CA LYS A 331 37.79 -20.05 -15.81
C LYS A 331 39.04 -20.73 -15.29
N HIS A 332 39.93 -19.93 -14.70
CA HIS A 332 41.06 -20.44 -13.94
C HIS A 332 40.55 -20.93 -12.58
N VAL A 333 40.80 -22.20 -12.26
CA VAL A 333 40.25 -22.85 -11.06
C VAL A 333 41.31 -22.99 -9.98
N ARG A 334 42.51 -23.45 -10.34
CA ARG A 334 43.61 -23.63 -9.39
C ARG A 334 44.96 -23.38 -10.06
N THR A 335 45.79 -22.59 -9.37
CA THR A 335 47.21 -22.46 -9.71
C THR A 335 47.97 -23.67 -9.20
N ASN A 336 48.65 -24.38 -10.09
CA ASN A 336 49.49 -25.52 -9.73
C ASN A 336 50.94 -25.06 -9.56
N ASN A 337 51.71 -25.77 -8.73
CA ASN A 337 53.13 -25.50 -8.57
C ASN A 337 53.89 -25.97 -9.82
N GLY A 338 54.86 -25.18 -10.30
CA GLY A 338 55.70 -25.54 -11.45
C GLY A 338 56.03 -24.39 -12.41
N CYS A 339 55.26 -23.31 -12.40
CA CYS A 339 55.45 -22.17 -13.31
C CYS A 339 56.29 -21.02 -12.74
N GLN A 340 56.73 -21.08 -11.48
CA GLN A 340 57.49 -20.02 -10.80
C GLN A 340 58.83 -19.65 -11.46
N TYR A 341 59.39 -20.53 -12.31
CA TYR A 341 60.66 -20.31 -13.00
C TYR A 341 60.51 -20.04 -14.50
N ALA A 342 59.27 -19.92 -15.02
CA ALA A 342 59.00 -19.77 -16.45
C ALA A 342 59.34 -18.38 -17.02
N GLY A 343 59.71 -17.41 -16.18
CA GLY A 343 60.16 -16.08 -16.62
C GLY A 343 59.12 -15.37 -17.48
N LYS A 344 59.48 -15.02 -18.72
CA LYS A 344 58.58 -14.33 -19.67
C LYS A 344 57.43 -15.22 -20.18
N ASP A 345 57.58 -16.54 -20.10
CA ASP A 345 56.62 -17.53 -20.61
C ASP A 345 55.63 -18.01 -19.54
N ILE A 346 55.56 -17.30 -18.41
CA ILE A 346 54.74 -17.71 -17.26
C ILE A 346 53.26 -17.88 -17.60
N LYS A 347 52.72 -17.06 -18.51
CA LYS A 347 51.31 -17.18 -18.96
C LYS A 347 51.06 -18.46 -19.73
N ASP A 348 51.98 -18.84 -20.63
CA ASP A 348 51.85 -20.07 -21.42
C ASP A 348 52.06 -21.31 -20.54
N CYS A 349 52.95 -21.21 -19.55
CA CYS A 349 53.12 -22.25 -18.54
C CYS A 349 51.83 -22.44 -17.73
N ILE A 350 51.24 -21.37 -17.21
CA ILE A 350 49.98 -21.39 -16.45
C ILE A 350 48.86 -22.01 -17.28
N LYS A 351 48.72 -21.61 -18.55
CA LYS A 351 47.68 -22.15 -19.43
C LYS A 351 47.81 -23.67 -19.65
N LYS A 352 49.02 -24.22 -19.60
CA LYS A 352 49.27 -25.66 -19.81
C LYS A 352 49.22 -26.49 -18.53
N ASN A 353 49.65 -25.94 -17.40
CA ASN A 353 49.89 -26.71 -16.18
C ASN A 353 48.83 -26.49 -15.08
N ASP A 354 48.08 -25.40 -15.13
CA ASP A 354 47.04 -25.12 -14.15
C ASP A 354 45.72 -25.84 -14.47
N ASN A 355 44.81 -25.83 -13.49
CA ASN A 355 43.47 -26.34 -13.69
C ASN A 355 42.54 -25.24 -14.23
N TRP A 356 41.93 -25.52 -15.38
CA TRP A 356 41.05 -24.64 -16.13
C TRP A 356 39.73 -25.33 -16.44
N TRP A 357 38.64 -24.59 -16.33
CA TRP A 357 37.34 -24.99 -16.85
C TRP A 357 37.02 -24.15 -18.08
N TYR A 358 36.80 -24.82 -19.21
CA TYR A 358 36.58 -24.20 -20.51
C TYR A 358 35.09 -24.10 -20.82
N ASN A 359 34.71 -23.01 -21.49
CA ASN A 359 33.32 -22.69 -21.82
C ASN A 359 32.39 -22.74 -20.59
N TYR A 360 32.90 -22.27 -19.45
CA TYR A 360 32.20 -22.18 -18.18
C TYR A 360 31.42 -20.86 -18.11
N PRO A 361 30.22 -20.81 -17.48
CA PRO A 361 29.50 -19.56 -17.29
C PRO A 361 30.27 -18.64 -16.33
N ILE A 362 30.67 -17.47 -16.81
CA ILE A 362 31.40 -16.46 -16.06
C ILE A 362 30.67 -15.12 -16.13
N ARG A 363 31.00 -14.21 -15.20
CA ARG A 363 30.47 -12.85 -15.19
C ARG A 363 30.69 -12.14 -16.53
N GLY A 364 29.60 -11.74 -17.17
CA GLY A 364 29.53 -10.88 -18.34
C GLY A 364 29.54 -9.41 -17.96
N ASP A 365 28.80 -8.60 -18.72
CA ASP A 365 28.57 -7.20 -18.39
C ASP A 365 27.33 -7.10 -17.49
N VAL A 366 27.52 -6.61 -16.26
CA VAL A 366 26.44 -6.54 -15.26
C VAL A 366 25.86 -5.13 -15.32
N GLN A 367 24.72 -5.00 -15.98
CA GLN A 367 24.00 -3.74 -16.08
C GLN A 367 23.01 -3.60 -14.93
N VAL A 368 23.18 -2.55 -14.15
CA VAL A 368 22.30 -2.21 -13.03
C VAL A 368 21.51 -0.96 -13.41
N PRO A 369 20.17 -0.96 -13.30
CA PRO A 369 19.37 0.23 -13.54
C PRO A 369 19.80 1.40 -12.63
N ASN A 370 20.14 2.55 -13.22
CA ASN A 370 20.53 3.74 -12.48
C ASN A 370 19.30 4.58 -12.10
N PRO A 371 18.99 4.77 -10.79
CA PRO A 371 17.83 5.56 -10.39
C PRO A 371 17.90 7.02 -10.80
N LYS A 372 19.08 7.60 -10.97
CA LYS A 372 19.17 8.97 -11.47
C LYS A 372 18.49 9.11 -12.83
N GLU A 373 18.71 8.16 -13.74
CA GLU A 373 18.12 8.20 -15.08
C GLU A 373 16.61 8.02 -15.04
N LEU A 374 16.12 7.13 -14.19
CA LEU A 374 14.70 6.80 -14.11
C LEU A 374 13.91 7.85 -13.32
N ILE A 375 14.45 8.32 -12.19
CA ILE A 375 13.89 9.47 -11.45
C ILE A 375 14.00 10.74 -12.26
N GLY A 376 15.06 10.91 -13.05
CA GLY A 376 15.23 12.09 -13.89
C GLY A 376 14.14 12.20 -14.96
N LYS A 377 13.69 11.06 -15.52
CA LYS A 377 12.63 11.04 -16.55
C LYS A 377 11.26 11.46 -16.04
N SER A 378 10.93 11.15 -14.79
CA SER A 378 9.62 11.44 -14.16
C SER A 378 9.70 12.48 -13.05
N TYR A 379 10.85 13.16 -12.94
CA TYR A 379 11.03 14.23 -11.97
C TYR A 379 9.97 15.31 -12.14
N ASP A 380 9.71 15.70 -13.39
CA ASP A 380 8.71 16.70 -13.74
C ASP A 380 7.29 16.21 -13.42
N GLU A 381 6.99 14.93 -13.64
CA GLU A 381 5.69 14.32 -13.30
C GLU A 381 5.46 14.28 -11.78
N SER A 382 6.52 13.99 -11.02
CA SER A 382 6.49 13.99 -9.55
C SER A 382 6.30 15.41 -8.99
N LYS A 383 6.97 16.40 -9.61
CA LYS A 383 6.82 17.81 -9.28
C LYS A 383 5.43 18.32 -9.64
N ASP A 384 4.91 17.95 -10.80
CA ASP A 384 3.56 18.27 -11.24
C ASP A 384 2.50 17.65 -10.31
N LEU A 385 2.68 16.39 -9.88
CA LEU A 385 1.83 15.78 -8.85
C LEU A 385 1.87 16.56 -7.53
N LEU A 386 3.05 16.99 -7.08
CA LEU A 386 3.20 17.84 -5.90
C LEU A 386 2.47 19.18 -6.07
N ASP A 387 2.63 19.85 -7.21
CA ASP A 387 1.98 21.13 -7.49
C ASP A 387 0.45 20.97 -7.51
N ARG A 388 -0.07 19.87 -8.08
CA ARG A 388 -1.50 19.54 -8.01
C ARG A 388 -1.98 19.24 -6.59
N LEU A 389 -1.20 18.53 -5.79
CA LEU A 389 -1.53 18.26 -4.38
C LEU A 389 -1.66 19.55 -3.58
N LYS A 390 -0.77 20.52 -3.79
CA LYS A 390 -0.88 21.86 -3.18
C LYS A 390 -2.15 22.58 -3.59
N ILE A 391 -2.46 22.58 -4.90
CA ILE A 391 -3.70 23.19 -5.40
C ILE A 391 -4.92 22.51 -4.77
N MET A 392 -4.95 21.19 -4.71
CA MET A 392 -6.07 20.46 -4.11
C MET A 392 -6.18 20.69 -2.61
N ARG A 393 -5.06 20.81 -1.90
CA ARG A 393 -5.01 21.19 -0.49
C ARG A 393 -5.60 22.58 -0.27
N ASP A 394 -5.22 23.55 -1.09
CA ASP A 394 -5.75 24.91 -0.98
C ASP A 394 -7.24 24.98 -1.35
N ASN A 395 -7.66 24.17 -2.33
CA ASN A 395 -9.06 24.08 -2.74
C ASN A 395 -9.94 23.32 -1.73
N ALA A 396 -9.38 22.40 -0.93
CA ALA A 396 -10.14 21.60 0.03
C ALA A 396 -10.74 22.43 1.18
N ASP A 397 -10.21 23.64 1.43
CA ASP A 397 -10.82 24.60 2.35
C ASP A 397 -12.11 25.25 1.78
N TYR A 398 -12.29 25.25 0.44
CA TYR A 398 -13.39 25.95 -0.24
C TYR A 398 -14.35 25.02 -0.99
N ASP A 399 -13.92 23.81 -1.36
CA ASP A 399 -14.75 22.80 -2.01
C ASP A 399 -15.39 21.90 -0.95
N GLU A 400 -16.65 22.21 -0.61
CA GLU A 400 -17.47 21.46 0.36
C GLU A 400 -17.57 19.96 0.04
N PHE A 401 -17.35 19.59 -1.23
CA PHE A 401 -17.40 18.20 -1.63
C PHE A 401 -16.04 17.50 -1.68
N MET A 402 -14.94 18.22 -1.51
CA MET A 402 -13.62 17.61 -1.31
C MET A 402 -13.47 17.23 0.16
N GLN A 403 -13.23 15.95 0.42
CA GLN A 403 -13.08 15.44 1.78
C GLN A 403 -11.59 15.39 2.15
N TRP A 404 -11.20 16.05 3.24
CA TRP A 404 -9.83 15.98 3.79
C TRP A 404 -9.29 14.55 3.95
N PRO A 405 -10.06 13.57 4.46
CA PRO A 405 -9.65 12.17 4.49
C PRO A 405 -9.26 11.59 3.13
N ASP A 406 -9.95 12.00 2.06
CA ASP A 406 -9.67 11.50 0.71
C ASP A 406 -8.40 12.13 0.15
N LEU A 407 -8.18 13.42 0.41
CA LEU A 407 -6.94 14.08 0.00
C LEU A 407 -5.72 13.46 0.70
N LEU A 408 -5.83 13.23 2.01
CA LEU A 408 -4.82 12.56 2.83
C LEU A 408 -4.52 11.15 2.31
N ASP A 409 -5.55 10.29 2.23
CA ASP A 409 -5.35 8.89 1.82
C ASP A 409 -4.76 8.83 0.39
N ALA A 410 -5.12 9.76 -0.49
CA ALA A 410 -4.57 9.87 -1.84
C ALA A 410 -3.11 10.34 -1.87
N ALA A 411 -2.72 11.28 -0.99
CA ALA A 411 -1.37 11.86 -0.96
C ALA A 411 -0.34 10.96 -0.24
N SER A 412 -0.78 10.13 0.70
CA SER A 412 0.06 9.31 1.57
C SER A 412 1.10 8.45 0.84
N LEU A 413 0.69 7.63 -0.13
CA LEU A 413 1.62 6.76 -0.86
C LEU A 413 2.59 7.55 -1.73
N PRO A 414 2.17 8.48 -2.61
CA PRO A 414 3.11 9.31 -3.36
C PRO A 414 4.15 9.99 -2.48
N ALA A 415 3.74 10.56 -1.34
CA ALA A 415 4.66 11.25 -0.45
C ALA A 415 5.72 10.31 0.14
N LEU A 416 5.28 9.23 0.76
CA LEU A 416 6.18 8.32 1.48
C LEU A 416 7.05 7.48 0.54
N THR A 417 6.54 7.10 -0.63
CA THR A 417 7.29 6.30 -1.60
C THR A 417 8.39 7.11 -2.28
N ILE A 418 8.14 8.38 -2.63
CA ILE A 418 9.15 9.28 -3.16
C ILE A 418 10.21 9.59 -2.10
N GLU A 419 9.81 9.83 -0.84
CA GLU A 419 10.77 10.02 0.26
C GLU A 419 11.64 8.78 0.46
N ALA A 420 11.06 7.58 0.51
CA ALA A 420 11.79 6.33 0.65
C ALA A 420 12.78 6.09 -0.50
N ALA A 421 12.39 6.43 -1.73
CA ALA A 421 13.26 6.32 -2.90
C ALA A 421 14.46 7.27 -2.84
N VAL A 422 14.23 8.53 -2.47
CA VAL A 422 15.32 9.52 -2.37
C VAL A 422 16.23 9.23 -1.18
N ALA A 423 15.68 8.77 -0.05
CA ALA A 423 16.46 8.33 1.09
C ALA A 423 17.39 7.16 0.72
N SER A 424 16.94 6.21 -0.10
CA SER A 424 17.78 5.11 -0.54
C SER A 424 18.95 5.56 -1.44
N MET A 425 18.74 6.58 -2.27
CA MET A 425 19.81 7.22 -3.04
C MET A 425 20.86 7.91 -2.15
N ASP A 426 20.45 8.52 -1.04
CA ASP A 426 21.35 9.16 -0.07
C ASP A 426 22.21 8.10 0.66
N THR A 427 21.62 6.96 1.01
CA THR A 427 22.34 5.85 1.67
C THR A 427 23.52 5.33 0.84
N ILE A 428 23.42 5.26 -0.50
CA ILE A 428 24.55 4.88 -1.37
C ILE A 428 25.78 5.78 -1.13
N ILE A 429 25.56 7.05 -0.81
CA ILE A 429 26.63 8.04 -0.67
C ILE A 429 27.42 7.84 0.61
N GLU A 430 26.77 7.47 1.71
CA GLU A 430 27.41 7.33 3.02
C GLU A 430 28.21 6.02 3.15
N THR A 431 27.77 4.98 2.42
CA THR A 431 28.22 3.58 2.55
C THR A 431 29.44 3.25 1.66
N ALA A 432 30.04 4.25 0.99
CA ALA A 432 31.19 4.09 0.08
C ALA A 432 32.56 3.85 0.74
N LYS A 433 32.64 3.64 2.07
CA LYS A 433 33.90 3.45 2.82
C LYS A 433 33.98 2.06 3.45
N GLU A 434 34.80 1.18 2.87
CA GLU A 434 35.14 -0.19 3.32
C GLU A 434 34.18 -0.86 4.32
N ILE A 435 33.22 -1.61 3.78
CA ILE A 435 32.11 -2.22 4.53
C ILE A 435 32.16 -3.73 4.42
N LYS A 436 31.79 -4.42 5.52
CA LYS A 436 31.72 -5.89 5.59
C LYS A 436 30.67 -6.43 4.62
N LYS A 437 30.80 -7.69 4.18
CA LYS A 437 29.90 -8.31 3.18
C LYS A 437 28.41 -8.16 3.52
N ALA A 438 28.02 -8.43 4.77
CA ALA A 438 26.63 -8.35 5.22
C ALA A 438 26.04 -6.92 5.14
N GLU A 439 26.78 -5.92 5.63
CA GLU A 439 26.36 -4.51 5.58
C GLU A 439 26.24 -4.00 4.13
N ARG A 440 27.04 -4.55 3.21
CA ARG A 440 26.95 -4.27 1.77
C ARG A 440 25.68 -4.88 1.15
N GLU A 441 25.29 -6.09 1.55
CA GLU A 441 24.06 -6.74 1.07
C GLU A 441 22.81 -5.98 1.52
N GLU A 442 22.74 -5.57 2.79
CA GLU A 442 21.65 -4.74 3.30
C GLU A 442 21.55 -3.38 2.58
N MET A 443 22.68 -2.73 2.32
CA MET A 443 22.72 -1.51 1.51
C MET A 443 22.14 -1.76 0.11
N ILE A 444 22.55 -2.87 -0.52
CA ILE A 444 22.11 -3.21 -1.87
C ILE A 444 20.60 -3.41 -1.92
N VAL A 445 20.05 -4.15 -0.96
CA VAL A 445 18.61 -4.39 -0.85
C VAL A 445 17.85 -3.12 -0.55
N GLY A 446 18.30 -2.32 0.44
CA GLY A 446 17.64 -1.08 0.80
C GLY A 446 17.56 -0.12 -0.38
N PHE A 447 18.63 -0.06 -1.18
CA PHE A 447 18.66 0.71 -2.41
C PHE A 447 17.66 0.22 -3.45
N VAL A 448 17.68 -1.07 -3.82
CA VAL A 448 16.72 -1.62 -4.79
C VAL A 448 15.28 -1.44 -4.31
N THR A 449 15.03 -1.65 -3.02
CA THR A 449 13.71 -1.48 -2.42
C THR A 449 13.22 -0.04 -2.53
N GLY A 450 14.07 0.94 -2.18
CA GLY A 450 13.74 2.35 -2.37
C GLY A 450 13.52 2.70 -3.84
N PHE A 451 14.31 2.11 -4.73
CA PHE A 451 14.15 2.33 -6.15
C PHE A 451 12.82 1.79 -6.72
N LEU A 452 12.36 0.62 -6.25
CA LEU A 452 11.06 0.06 -6.61
C LEU A 452 9.89 0.99 -6.25
N PHE A 453 9.99 1.72 -5.13
CA PHE A 453 8.94 2.66 -4.71
C PHE A 453 8.74 3.84 -5.65
N PHE A 454 9.72 4.13 -6.50
CA PHE A 454 9.62 5.22 -7.44
C PHE A 454 8.95 4.83 -8.76
N ILE A 455 8.99 3.55 -9.12
CA ILE A 455 8.43 3.01 -10.37
C ILE A 455 6.95 3.37 -10.60
N PRO A 456 6.05 3.27 -9.60
CA PRO A 456 4.63 3.56 -9.78
C PRO A 456 4.34 4.99 -10.23
N VAL A 457 5.22 5.95 -9.88
CA VAL A 457 5.06 7.37 -10.24
C VAL A 457 5.26 7.59 -11.74
N VAL A 458 6.07 6.74 -12.40
CA VAL A 458 6.49 6.87 -13.80
C VAL A 458 5.52 6.18 -14.78
N GLY A 459 4.59 5.37 -14.29
CA GLY A 459 3.64 4.62 -15.13
C GLY A 459 4.27 3.50 -15.96
N GLU A 460 3.60 3.09 -17.06
CA GLU A 460 3.90 1.89 -17.88
C GLU A 460 5.28 1.87 -18.57
N GLY A 461 6.16 2.84 -18.32
CA GLY A 461 7.46 2.99 -18.99
C GLY A 461 8.60 2.11 -18.46
N ILE A 462 8.43 1.33 -17.38
CA ILE A 462 9.54 0.68 -16.65
C ILE A 462 9.42 -0.86 -16.59
N ALA A 463 8.93 -1.50 -17.67
CA ALA A 463 9.21 -2.93 -17.83
C ALA A 463 10.73 -3.20 -17.98
N ALA A 464 11.50 -2.20 -18.46
CA ALA A 464 12.94 -2.31 -18.65
C ALA A 464 13.71 -2.18 -17.32
N GLY A 465 14.39 -3.26 -16.92
CA GLY A 465 15.23 -3.31 -15.72
C GLY A 465 14.62 -4.00 -14.51
N MET A 466 13.31 -4.31 -14.54
CA MET A 466 12.65 -5.06 -13.45
C MET A 466 13.26 -6.45 -13.23
N SER A 467 13.63 -7.16 -14.32
CA SER A 467 14.36 -8.43 -14.20
C SER A 467 15.68 -8.26 -13.45
N SER A 468 16.45 -7.22 -13.77
CA SER A 468 17.69 -6.88 -13.09
C SER A 468 17.48 -6.53 -11.62
N LEU A 469 16.41 -5.82 -11.26
CA LEU A 469 16.10 -5.54 -9.85
C LEU A 469 15.71 -6.78 -9.07
N ARG A 470 14.86 -7.65 -9.65
CA ARG A 470 14.52 -8.97 -9.08
C ARG A 470 15.78 -9.80 -8.87
N SER A 471 16.65 -9.82 -9.87
CA SER A 471 17.96 -10.47 -9.83
C SER A 471 18.81 -9.98 -8.65
N ILE A 472 18.98 -8.67 -8.48
CA ILE A 472 19.77 -8.11 -7.36
C ILE A 472 19.19 -8.52 -6.00
N LEU A 473 17.86 -8.51 -5.86
CA LEU A 473 17.21 -8.90 -4.60
C LEU A 473 17.41 -10.39 -4.29
N LEU A 474 17.29 -11.26 -5.30
CA LEU A 474 17.55 -12.70 -5.14
C LEU A 474 19.02 -12.98 -4.78
N LEU A 475 19.97 -12.24 -5.37
CA LEU A 475 21.40 -12.36 -5.04
C LEU A 475 21.69 -12.06 -3.55
N ALA A 476 20.89 -11.17 -2.94
CA ALA A 476 21.00 -10.84 -1.51
C ALA A 476 20.36 -11.88 -0.57
N GLY A 477 19.80 -12.97 -1.10
CA GLY A 477 19.24 -14.07 -0.33
C GLY A 477 18.19 -13.60 0.69
N VAL A 478 18.40 -13.97 1.96
CA VAL A 478 17.47 -13.63 3.07
C VAL A 478 17.31 -12.11 3.24
N ALA A 479 18.38 -11.33 3.05
CA ALA A 479 18.27 -9.87 3.16
C ALA A 479 17.32 -9.31 2.08
N GLY A 480 17.29 -9.93 0.90
CA GLY A 480 16.50 -9.50 -0.25
C GLY A 480 14.99 -9.76 -0.17
N GLU A 481 14.54 -10.63 0.75
CA GLU A 481 13.12 -11.00 0.87
C GLU A 481 12.20 -9.79 1.09
N ALA A 482 12.64 -8.81 1.87
CA ALA A 482 11.90 -7.57 2.10
C ALA A 482 11.70 -6.77 0.81
N GLY A 483 12.75 -6.67 -0.01
CA GLY A 483 12.66 -6.01 -1.31
C GLY A 483 11.81 -6.80 -2.31
N LEU A 484 11.84 -8.13 -2.27
CA LEU A 484 11.00 -8.98 -3.13
C LEU A 484 9.51 -8.82 -2.82
N MET A 485 9.15 -8.55 -1.57
CA MET A 485 7.77 -8.22 -1.20
C MET A 485 7.31 -6.91 -1.86
N VAL A 486 8.14 -5.87 -1.85
CA VAL A 486 7.85 -4.60 -2.54
C VAL A 486 7.80 -4.81 -4.05
N TYR A 487 8.77 -5.56 -4.59
CA TYR A 487 8.81 -5.92 -6.01
C TYR A 487 7.49 -6.55 -6.46
N SER A 488 6.97 -7.53 -5.71
CA SER A 488 5.72 -8.22 -6.04
C SER A 488 4.49 -7.30 -6.10
N ILE A 489 4.50 -6.19 -5.36
CA ILE A 489 3.40 -5.22 -5.38
C ILE A 489 3.53 -4.30 -6.59
N VAL A 490 4.74 -3.81 -6.84
CA VAL A 490 5.04 -2.89 -7.95
C VAL A 490 4.87 -3.58 -9.30
N GLU A 491 5.23 -4.86 -9.40
CA GLU A 491 5.10 -5.66 -10.61
C GLU A 491 3.64 -6.02 -10.94
N ASP A 492 2.73 -6.00 -9.97
CA ASP A 492 1.31 -6.25 -10.21
C ASP A 492 0.57 -4.93 -10.56
N PRO A 493 0.29 -4.66 -11.85
CA PRO A 493 -0.38 -3.43 -12.27
C PRO A 493 -1.83 -3.33 -11.76
N ASN A 494 -2.42 -4.46 -11.35
CA ASN A 494 -3.78 -4.50 -10.83
C ASN A 494 -3.84 -4.35 -9.30
N SER A 495 -2.69 -4.26 -8.64
CA SER A 495 -2.64 -4.08 -7.19
C SER A 495 -3.30 -2.75 -6.79
N ALA A 496 -3.91 -2.72 -5.60
CA ALA A 496 -4.51 -1.50 -5.07
C ALA A 496 -3.47 -0.37 -4.91
N PHE A 497 -2.21 -0.74 -4.65
CA PHE A 497 -1.08 0.18 -4.61
C PHE A 497 -0.85 0.87 -5.96
N MET A 498 -0.72 0.11 -7.06
CA MET A 498 -0.52 0.69 -8.40
C MET A 498 -1.72 1.53 -8.85
N ALA A 499 -2.93 1.12 -8.49
CA ALA A 499 -4.15 1.86 -8.79
C ALA A 499 -4.16 3.29 -8.20
N VAL A 500 -3.55 3.52 -7.03
CA VAL A 500 -3.43 4.87 -6.44
C VAL A 500 -2.72 5.82 -7.38
N PHE A 501 -1.54 5.42 -7.87
CA PHE A 501 -0.74 6.24 -8.78
C PHE A 501 -1.43 6.41 -10.14
N GLY A 502 -2.06 5.35 -10.66
CA GLY A 502 -2.82 5.41 -11.91
C GLY A 502 -3.98 6.41 -11.84
N PHE A 503 -4.73 6.46 -10.73
CA PHE A 503 -5.80 7.44 -10.56
C PHE A 503 -5.28 8.86 -10.44
N LEU A 504 -4.15 9.08 -9.77
CA LEU A 504 -3.55 10.41 -9.60
C LEU A 504 -2.90 10.94 -10.88
N ALA A 505 -2.29 10.08 -11.70
CA ALA A 505 -1.67 10.48 -12.96
C ALA A 505 -2.69 11.13 -13.92
N GLY A 506 -3.92 10.61 -13.96
CA GLY A 506 -5.00 11.15 -14.80
C GLY A 506 -5.94 12.14 -14.10
N ALA A 507 -5.70 12.48 -12.82
CA ALA A 507 -6.66 13.24 -12.01
C ALA A 507 -6.74 14.72 -12.41
N GLY A 508 -5.64 15.32 -12.87
CA GLY A 508 -5.50 16.78 -12.86
C GLY A 508 -5.83 17.32 -11.46
N VAL A 509 -6.58 18.42 -11.40
CA VAL A 509 -7.13 18.96 -10.13
C VAL A 509 -8.60 18.53 -9.91
N GLY A 510 -8.98 17.37 -10.44
CA GLY A 510 -10.34 16.85 -10.36
C GLY A 510 -10.56 15.96 -9.14
N ARG A 511 -11.53 16.31 -8.28
CA ARG A 511 -11.92 15.54 -7.07
C ARG A 511 -12.02 14.03 -7.28
N SER A 512 -12.63 13.58 -8.39
CA SER A 512 -12.89 12.16 -8.63
C SER A 512 -11.62 11.31 -8.73
N GLY A 513 -10.49 11.89 -9.17
CA GLY A 513 -9.22 11.19 -9.22
C GLY A 513 -8.68 10.90 -7.81
N TYR A 514 -8.70 11.92 -6.95
CA TYR A 514 -8.29 11.82 -5.55
C TYR A 514 -9.20 10.89 -4.74
N GLU A 515 -10.52 10.97 -4.92
CA GLU A 515 -11.47 10.05 -4.26
C GLU A 515 -11.20 8.58 -4.64
N LYS A 516 -10.91 8.30 -5.92
CA LYS A 516 -10.59 6.93 -6.38
C LYS A 516 -9.24 6.47 -5.84
N ALA A 517 -8.23 7.34 -5.85
CA ALA A 517 -6.92 7.06 -5.25
C ALA A 517 -7.06 6.74 -3.74
N ALA A 518 -7.82 7.53 -3.00
CA ALA A 518 -8.12 7.29 -1.58
C ALA A 518 -8.84 5.95 -1.35
N LYS A 519 -9.84 5.63 -2.18
CA LYS A 519 -10.54 4.33 -2.11
C LYS A 519 -9.60 3.16 -2.39
N SER A 520 -8.73 3.28 -3.38
CA SER A 520 -7.69 2.29 -3.65
C SER A 520 -6.74 2.13 -2.48
N ARG A 521 -6.24 3.23 -1.91
CA ARG A 521 -5.39 3.21 -0.72
C ARG A 521 -6.05 2.47 0.45
N ARG A 522 -7.32 2.77 0.74
CA ARG A 522 -8.09 2.13 1.83
C ARG A 522 -8.47 0.67 1.54
N SER A 523 -8.52 0.28 0.27
CA SER A 523 -8.78 -1.10 -0.13
C SER A 523 -7.57 -2.03 0.00
N MET A 524 -6.37 -1.47 0.17
CA MET A 524 -5.15 -2.27 0.41
C MET A 524 -5.32 -3.09 1.68
N SER A 525 -5.12 -4.40 1.57
CA SER A 525 -5.14 -5.30 2.71
C SER A 525 -3.97 -5.00 3.66
N ALA A 526 -4.12 -5.33 4.95
CA ALA A 526 -3.03 -5.23 5.92
C ALA A 526 -1.79 -6.03 5.48
N GLY A 527 -1.98 -7.12 4.73
CA GLY A 527 -0.90 -7.90 4.13
C GLY A 527 -0.14 -7.13 3.05
N GLU A 528 -0.84 -6.41 2.17
CA GLU A 528 -0.21 -5.55 1.16
C GLU A 528 0.51 -4.36 1.79
N VAL A 529 -0.10 -3.70 2.77
CA VAL A 529 0.52 -2.55 3.46
C VAL A 529 1.80 -2.99 4.17
N LYS A 530 1.79 -4.15 4.86
CA LYS A 530 2.98 -4.71 5.54
C LYS A 530 4.15 -5.00 4.59
N LYS A 531 3.87 -5.41 3.34
CA LYS A 531 4.89 -5.67 2.32
C LYS A 531 5.63 -4.41 1.88
N LEU A 532 5.09 -3.21 2.13
CA LEU A 532 5.74 -1.92 1.82
C LEU A 532 6.93 -1.58 2.76
N GLY A 533 7.31 -2.49 3.66
CA GLY A 533 8.56 -2.36 4.42
C GLY A 533 8.65 -1.04 5.21
N PRO A 534 9.64 -0.17 4.95
CA PRO A 534 9.78 1.12 5.65
C PRO A 534 8.54 2.02 5.55
N VAL A 535 7.89 2.07 4.38
CA VAL A 535 6.71 2.92 4.13
C VAL A 535 5.52 2.51 5.02
N ASN A 536 5.40 1.22 5.35
CA ASN A 536 4.36 0.73 6.27
C ASN A 536 4.40 1.45 7.62
N LYS A 537 5.59 1.74 8.15
CA LYS A 537 5.74 2.36 9.47
C LYS A 537 5.15 3.78 9.49
N ASP A 538 5.39 4.55 8.44
CA ASP A 538 4.88 5.92 8.37
C ASP A 538 3.39 5.95 8.03
N LEU A 539 2.89 4.99 7.24
CA LEU A 539 1.45 4.79 7.07
C LEU A 539 0.76 4.43 8.39
N ASP A 540 1.35 3.54 9.19
CA ASP A 540 0.85 3.20 10.53
C ASP A 540 0.84 4.43 11.45
N ARG A 541 1.85 5.30 11.35
CA ARG A 541 1.88 6.56 12.12
C ARG A 541 0.76 7.50 11.71
N ILE A 542 0.53 7.68 10.41
CA ILE A 542 -0.58 8.48 9.87
C ILE A 542 -1.93 7.94 10.38
N GLU A 543 -2.16 6.62 10.32
CA GLU A 543 -3.38 6.01 10.86
C GLU A 543 -3.52 6.21 12.37
N ASN A 544 -2.42 6.10 13.12
CA ASN A 544 -2.43 6.35 14.56
C ASN A 544 -2.74 7.82 14.91
N PHE A 545 -2.30 8.78 14.10
CA PHE A 545 -2.67 10.20 14.27
C PHE A 545 -4.18 10.40 14.17
N ARG A 546 -4.81 9.77 13.17
CA ARG A 546 -6.27 9.78 12.95
C ARG A 546 -7.03 9.03 14.05
N GLY A 547 -6.46 7.94 14.57
CA GLY A 547 -7.04 7.20 15.70
C GLY A 547 -6.96 7.96 17.03
N GLY A 548 -5.88 8.73 17.24
CA GLY A 548 -5.63 9.50 18.46
C GLY A 548 -6.51 10.74 18.62
N SER A 549 -7.08 11.27 17.53
CA SER A 549 -8.04 12.37 17.51
C SER A 549 -9.48 11.95 17.83
N CYS A 550 -9.76 10.65 17.88
CA CYS A 550 -11.02 10.08 18.35
C CYS A 550 -11.04 9.94 19.89
N LYS A 551 -10.64 10.98 20.63
CA LYS A 551 -10.88 11.04 22.07
C LYS A 551 -12.26 11.64 22.30
N LEU A 552 -13.17 10.83 22.84
CA LEU A 552 -14.37 11.33 23.50
C LEU A 552 -13.88 12.10 24.73
N ASP A 553 -13.90 13.43 24.69
CA ASP A 553 -13.78 14.22 25.91
C ASP A 553 -14.92 13.81 26.85
N TYR A 554 -14.53 13.33 28.03
CA TYR A 554 -15.41 12.77 29.08
C TYR A 554 -16.18 13.84 29.85
#